data_AF-A0A4R2HAF0-F1
#
_entry.id   AF-A0A4R2HAF0-F1
#
_cell.length_a   1.000
_cell.length_b   1.000
_cell.length_c   1.000
_cell.angle_alpha   90.00
_cell.angle_beta   90.00
_cell.angle_gamma   90.00
#
_symmetry.space_group_name_H-M   'P 1'
#
loop_
_entity.id
_entity.type
_entity.pdbx_description
1 polymer ?
#
loop_
_entity_poly.entity_id
_entity_poly.type
_entity_poly.pdbx_seq_one_letter_code
_entity_poly.pdbx_strand_id
1 'polypeptide(L)'
;MSVIAQVFVVVAGVFHLAVFAMESLLFRKPRTYRRFLVKDDAEAAIARPWAFNQGFYNLFLALGALGGLIWGGDKGEAISLFACACMAGAGLVLVASDRRMVQAAASQAGPPIIALVLAAVL
;
A
#
# COMPACT_ATOMS: atom_id res chain seq x y z
N MET A 1 -7.56 -10.57 -16.11
CA MET A 1 -7.16 -11.20 -14.82
C MET A 1 -8.17 -12.24 -14.36
N SER A 2 -7.71 -13.39 -13.83
CA SER A 2 -8.57 -14.35 -13.12
C SER A 2 -9.27 -13.76 -11.88
N VAL A 3 -10.40 -14.33 -11.47
CA VAL A 3 -11.14 -13.88 -10.25
C VAL A 3 -10.25 -13.91 -9.01
N ILE A 4 -9.37 -14.91 -8.91
CA ILE A 4 -8.44 -15.03 -7.78
C ILE A 4 -7.47 -13.83 -7.76
N ALA A 5 -6.90 -13.44 -8.91
CA ALA A 5 -6.04 -12.26 -8.99
C ALA A 5 -6.79 -10.98 -8.59
N GLN A 6 -8.05 -10.83 -9.01
CA GLN A 6 -8.88 -9.67 -8.66
C GLN A 6 -9.12 -9.56 -7.15
N VAL A 7 -9.34 -10.68 -6.45
CA VAL A 7 -9.47 -10.68 -4.97
C VAL A 7 -8.21 -10.10 -4.32
N PHE A 8 -7.02 -10.45 -4.81
CA PHE A 8 -5.78 -9.92 -4.27
C PHE A 8 -5.57 -8.42 -4.59
N VAL A 9 -6.05 -7.94 -5.74
CA VAL A 9 -6.10 -6.49 -6.03
C VAL A 9 -6.98 -5.76 -5.01
N VAL A 10 -8.16 -6.31 -4.69
CA VAL A 10 -9.06 -5.73 -3.68
C VAL A 10 -8.40 -5.70 -2.31
N VAL A 11 -7.78 -6.80 -1.88
CA VAL A 11 -7.05 -6.87 -0.61
C VAL A 11 -5.94 -5.84 -0.56
N ALA A 12 -5.15 -5.70 -1.64
CA ALA A 12 -4.09 -4.70 -1.74
C ALA A 12 -4.65 -3.27 -1.63
N GLY A 13 -5.69 -2.94 -2.38
CA GLY A 13 -6.33 -1.62 -2.34
C GLY A 13 -6.88 -1.27 -0.96
N VAL A 14 -7.63 -2.17 -0.34
CA VAL A 14 -8.20 -1.97 1.01
C VAL A 14 -7.09 -1.82 2.06
N PHE A 15 -6.02 -2.60 1.98
CA PHE A 15 -4.87 -2.45 2.86
C PHE A 15 -4.28 -1.04 2.75
N HIS A 16 -4.09 -0.53 1.53
CA HIS A 16 -3.50 0.81 1.32
C HIS A 16 -4.44 1.94 1.73
N LEU A 17 -5.77 1.76 1.66
CA LEU A 17 -6.72 2.68 2.30
C LEU A 17 -6.55 2.72 3.83
N ALA A 18 -6.30 1.57 4.46
CA ALA A 18 -6.04 1.51 5.90
C ALA A 18 -4.70 2.19 6.25
N VAL A 19 -3.66 2.03 5.41
CA VAL A 19 -2.38 2.73 5.57
C VAL A 19 -2.55 4.24 5.41
N PHE A 20 -3.28 4.70 4.39
CA PHE A 20 -3.67 6.11 4.25
C PHE A 20 -4.31 6.66 5.52
N ALA A 21 -5.29 5.95 6.08
CA ALA A 21 -5.94 6.38 7.33
C ALA A 21 -4.93 6.46 8.48
N MET A 22 -4.00 5.50 8.59
CA MET A 22 -2.93 5.54 9.59
C MET A 22 -2.01 6.75 9.43
N GLU A 23 -1.51 7.01 8.23
CA GLU A 23 -0.48 8.02 7.95
C GLU A 23 -1.04 9.45 7.87
N SER A 24 -2.21 9.65 7.27
CA SER A 24 -2.77 10.99 7.05
C SER A 24 -3.75 11.42 8.15
N LEU A 25 -4.51 10.49 8.74
CA LEU A 25 -5.59 10.83 9.68
C LEU A 25 -5.24 10.50 11.14
N LEU A 26 -4.62 9.34 11.38
CA LEU A 26 -4.43 8.78 12.71
C LEU A 26 -3.00 8.89 13.23
N PHE A 27 -2.08 9.48 12.45
CA PHE A 27 -0.64 9.46 12.74
C PHE A 27 -0.27 10.13 14.06
N ARG A 28 -1.05 11.13 14.50
CA ARG A 28 -0.87 11.80 15.81
C ARG A 28 -1.03 10.86 17.01
N LYS A 29 -1.65 9.68 16.85
CA LYS A 29 -1.87 8.74 17.96
C LYS A 29 -0.58 7.95 18.21
N PRO A 30 -0.09 7.82 19.46
CA PRO A 30 1.10 7.02 19.78
C PRO A 30 1.06 5.59 19.29
N ARG A 31 -0.11 4.95 19.32
CA ARG A 31 -0.30 3.59 18.79
C ARG A 31 -0.06 3.50 17.28
N THR A 32 -0.25 4.60 16.54
CA THR A 32 -0.09 4.64 15.08
C THR A 32 1.36 4.91 14.71
N TYR A 33 1.97 6.01 15.16
CA TYR A 33 3.33 6.35 14.75
C TYR A 33 4.37 5.31 15.20
N ARG A 34 4.12 4.61 16.32
CA ARG A 34 4.98 3.51 16.77
C ARG A 34 5.04 2.33 15.80
N ARG A 35 4.02 2.13 14.95
CA ARG A 35 4.06 1.12 13.87
C ARG A 35 5.09 1.45 12.78
N PHE A 36 5.45 2.72 12.67
CA PHE A 36 6.46 3.24 11.75
C PHE A 36 7.80 3.47 12.46
N LEU A 37 8.01 2.83 13.61
CA LEU A 37 9.22 2.92 14.44
C LEU A 37 9.57 4.35 14.92
N VAL A 38 8.59 5.26 14.90
CA VAL A 38 8.71 6.59 15.51
C VAL A 38 8.58 6.47 17.03
N LYS A 39 9.52 7.05 17.77
CA LYS A 39 9.71 6.76 19.20
C LYS A 39 8.78 7.56 20.09
N ASP A 40 8.64 8.85 19.81
CA ASP A 40 7.98 9.82 20.67
C ASP A 40 7.23 10.91 19.87
N ASP A 41 6.52 11.76 20.61
CA ASP A 41 5.69 12.82 20.02
C ASP A 41 6.52 13.91 19.32
N ALA A 42 7.77 14.13 19.72
CA ALA A 42 8.64 15.12 19.10
C ALA A 42 9.08 14.65 17.70
N GLU A 43 9.53 13.40 17.60
CA GLU A 43 9.87 12.78 16.32
C GLU A 43 8.62 12.63 15.42
N ALA A 44 7.47 12.30 16.00
CA ALA A 44 6.20 12.25 15.27
C ALA A 44 5.79 13.61 14.72
N ALA A 45 5.99 14.70 15.46
CA ALA A 45 5.69 16.06 14.98
C ALA A 45 6.53 16.43 13.75
N ILE A 46 7.80 16.02 13.71
CA ILE A 46 8.72 16.24 12.59
C ILE A 46 8.34 15.38 11.38
N ALA A 47 8.01 14.10 11.60
CA ALA A 47 7.67 13.17 10.52
C ALA A 47 6.28 13.43 9.92
N ARG A 48 5.39 14.11 10.65
CA ARG A 48 3.97 14.23 10.30
C ARG A 48 3.67 14.81 8.92
N PRO A 49 4.33 15.88 8.42
CA PRO A 49 4.06 16.38 7.07
C PRO A 49 4.39 15.35 5.99
N TRP A 50 5.47 14.58 6.20
CA TRP A 50 5.90 13.51 5.30
C TRP A 50 4.95 12.32 5.35
N ALA A 51 4.56 11.87 6.55
CA ALA A 51 3.56 10.82 6.72
C ALA A 51 2.22 11.22 6.09
N PHE A 52 1.79 12.46 6.28
CA PHE A 52 0.56 12.96 5.68
C PHE A 52 0.58 12.83 4.16
N ASN A 53 1.66 13.27 3.51
CA ASN A 53 1.82 13.16 2.06
C ASN A 53 1.92 11.70 1.60
N GLN A 54 2.67 10.87 2.33
CA GLN A 54 2.82 9.45 2.04
C GLN A 54 1.47 8.71 2.06
N GLY A 55 0.60 9.05 3.02
CA GLY A 55 -0.74 8.49 3.06
C GLY A 55 -1.55 8.84 1.80
N PHE A 56 -1.40 10.03 1.22
CA PHE A 56 -2.08 10.38 -0.03
C PHE A 56 -1.54 9.62 -1.24
N TYR A 57 -0.23 9.33 -1.29
CA TYR A 57 0.29 8.39 -2.30
C TYR A 57 -0.37 7.01 -2.16
N ASN A 58 -0.48 6.50 -0.93
CA ASN A 58 -1.17 5.23 -0.66
C ASN A 58 -2.64 5.26 -1.06
N LEU A 59 -3.35 6.38 -0.81
CA LEU A 59 -4.73 6.59 -1.25
C LEU A 59 -4.83 6.52 -2.78
N PHE A 60 -3.98 7.24 -3.52
CA PHE A 60 -4.05 7.26 -4.98
C PHE A 60 -3.72 5.90 -5.60
N LEU A 61 -2.77 5.16 -5.03
CA LEU A 61 -2.50 3.78 -5.44
C LEU A 61 -3.72 2.88 -5.18
N ALA A 62 -4.37 3.01 -4.02
CA ALA A 62 -5.58 2.26 -3.72
C ALA A 62 -6.73 2.61 -4.69
N LEU A 63 -6.91 3.89 -5.03
CA LEU A 63 -7.90 4.33 -6.00
C LEU A 63 -7.59 3.83 -7.41
N GLY A 64 -6.33 3.79 -7.81
CA GLY A 64 -5.91 3.17 -9.07
C GLY A 64 -6.23 1.68 -9.10
N ALA A 65 -5.86 0.94 -8.05
CA ALA A 65 -6.09 -0.49 -7.92
C ALA A 65 -7.59 -0.85 -7.95
N LEU A 66 -8.41 -0.18 -7.14
CA LEU A 66 -9.84 -0.47 -7.03
C LEU A 66 -10.63 0.12 -8.21
N GLY A 67 -10.30 1.34 -8.62
CA GLY A 67 -10.96 2.03 -9.72
C GLY A 67 -10.70 1.36 -11.07
N GLY A 68 -9.47 0.92 -11.33
CA GLY A 68 -9.15 0.14 -12.52
C GLY A 68 -9.92 -1.18 -12.57
N LEU A 69 -10.07 -1.85 -11.42
CA LEU A 69 -10.81 -3.10 -11.32
C LEU A 69 -12.32 -2.90 -11.56
N ILE A 70 -12.90 -1.84 -10.99
CA ILE A 70 -14.31 -1.49 -11.19
C ILE A 70 -14.59 -1.13 -12.66
N TRP A 71 -13.68 -0.39 -13.30
CA TRP A 71 -13.83 -0.01 -14.71
C TRP A 71 -13.78 -1.23 -15.64
N GLY A 72 -12.88 -2.17 -15.36
CA GLY A 72 -12.72 -3.40 -16.13
C GLY A 72 -12.12 -3.19 -17.53
N GLY A 73 -12.08 -4.28 -18.30
CA GLY A 73 -11.41 -4.32 -19.61
C GLY A 73 -9.90 -4.08 -19.54
N ASP A 74 -9.23 -4.17 -20.69
CA ASP A 74 -7.76 -4.15 -20.76
C ASP A 74 -7.13 -2.89 -20.13
N LYS A 75 -7.77 -1.72 -20.31
CA LYS A 75 -7.28 -0.46 -19.76
C LYS A 75 -7.43 -0.39 -18.24
N GLY A 76 -8.58 -0.84 -17.70
CA GLY A 76 -8.82 -0.87 -16.26
C GLY A 76 -7.88 -1.86 -15.56
N GLU A 77 -7.71 -3.04 -16.17
CA GLU A 77 -6.76 -4.06 -15.72
C GLU A 77 -5.32 -3.53 -15.69
N ALA A 78 -4.87 -2.85 -16.75
CA ALA A 78 -3.53 -2.26 -16.78
C ALA A 78 -3.30 -1.24 -15.64
N ILE A 79 -4.30 -0.39 -15.34
CA ILE A 79 -4.23 0.57 -14.23
C ILE A 79 -4.13 -0.17 -12.89
N SER A 80 -4.94 -1.20 -12.68
CA SER A 80 -4.93 -1.98 -11.45
C SER A 80 -3.60 -2.68 -11.20
N LEU A 81 -3.05 -3.30 -12.25
CA LEU A 81 -1.76 -3.99 -12.17
C LEU A 81 -0.61 -3.01 -11.99
N PHE A 82 -0.66 -1.84 -12.64
CA PHE A 82 0.35 -0.78 -12.42
C PHE A 82 0.34 -0.30 -10.96
N ALA A 83 -0.84 -0.05 -10.38
CA ALA A 83 -0.95 0.31 -8.98
C ALA A 83 -0.38 -0.78 -8.06
N CYS A 84 -0.70 -2.05 -8.33
CA CYS A 84 -0.11 -3.18 -7.59
C CYS A 84 1.40 -3.25 -7.72
N ALA A 85 1.96 -3.00 -8.92
CA ALA A 85 3.41 -2.98 -9.15
C ALA A 85 4.10 -1.88 -8.33
N CYS A 86 3.50 -0.69 -8.24
CA CYS A 86 4.01 0.37 -7.37
C CYS A 86 3.98 -0.01 -5.88
N MET A 87 2.89 -0.62 -5.39
CA MET A 87 2.78 -1.09 -4.01
C MET A 87 3.83 -2.17 -3.69
N ALA A 88 3.99 -3.15 -4.59
CA ALA A 88 4.99 -4.20 -4.49
C ALA A 88 6.40 -3.62 -4.46
N GLY A 89 6.71 -2.69 -5.38
CA GLY A 89 8.00 -2.00 -5.44
C GLY A 89 8.31 -1.21 -4.16
N ALA A 90 7.34 -0.44 -3.65
CA ALA A 90 7.47 0.28 -2.39
C ALA A 90 7.71 -0.66 -1.20
N GLY A 91 7.04 -1.81 -1.19
CA GLY A 91 7.31 -2.95 -0.32
C GLY A 91 8.77 -3.39 -0.29
N LEU A 92 9.33 -3.65 -1.48
CA LEU A 92 10.71 -4.09 -1.62
C LEU A 92 11.70 -3.01 -1.16
N VAL A 93 11.44 -1.75 -1.54
CA VAL A 93 12.25 -0.59 -1.08
C VAL A 93 12.20 -0.47 0.44
N LEU A 94 11.05 -0.69 1.08
CA LEU A 94 10.91 -0.64 2.54
C LEU A 94 11.77 -1.69 3.25
N VAL A 95 11.75 -2.96 2.80
CA VAL A 95 12.62 -4.02 3.36
C VAL A 95 14.09 -3.70 3.16
N ALA A 96 14.45 -3.20 1.96
CA ALA A 96 15.82 -2.84 1.64
C ALA A 96 16.33 -1.68 2.52
N SER A 97 15.44 -0.76 2.90
CA SER A 97 15.77 0.44 3.67
C SER A 97 15.84 0.18 5.18
N ASP A 98 14.94 -0.64 5.72
CA ASP A 98 14.95 -1.00 7.14
C ASP A 98 14.45 -2.44 7.37
N ARG A 99 15.36 -3.33 7.77
CA ARG A 99 15.03 -4.74 8.04
C ARG A 99 14.08 -4.93 9.22
N ARG A 100 13.93 -3.95 10.12
CA ARG A 100 12.93 -4.01 11.20
C ARG A 100 11.51 -3.90 10.67
N MET A 101 11.34 -3.38 9.45
CA MET A 101 10.05 -3.19 8.78
C MET A 101 9.63 -4.39 7.93
N VAL A 102 10.32 -5.54 7.98
CA VAL A 102 9.99 -6.73 7.17
C VAL A 102 8.53 -7.15 7.28
N GLN A 103 7.95 -7.14 8.49
CA GLN A 103 6.55 -7.51 8.68
C GLN A 103 5.59 -6.52 8.03
N ALA A 104 5.86 -5.21 8.16
CA ALA A 104 5.05 -4.16 7.53
C ALA A 104 5.20 -4.19 6.01
N ALA A 105 6.39 -4.47 5.51
CA ALA A 105 6.63 -4.61 4.09
C ALA A 105 5.95 -5.85 3.51
N ALA A 106 5.97 -6.98 4.22
CA ALA A 106 5.29 -8.20 3.79
C ALA A 106 3.77 -8.00 3.71
N SER A 107 3.17 -7.27 4.67
CA SER A 107 1.73 -7.00 4.65
C SER A 107 1.32 -6.04 3.54
N GLN A 108 2.13 -5.02 3.21
CA GLN A 108 1.82 -4.11 2.10
C GLN A 108 2.15 -4.71 0.72
N ALA A 109 3.20 -5.50 0.60
CA ALA A 109 3.69 -6.02 -0.68
C ALA A 109 3.11 -7.38 -1.07
N GLY A 110 2.73 -8.20 -0.08
CA GLY A 110 2.29 -9.58 -0.30
C GLY A 110 1.08 -9.67 -1.23
N PRO A 111 -0.07 -9.05 -0.88
CA PRO A 111 -1.25 -9.07 -1.73
C PRO A 111 -1.02 -8.57 -3.18
N PRO A 112 -0.39 -7.41 -3.42
CA PRO A 112 -0.17 -6.95 -4.80
C PRO A 112 0.83 -7.82 -5.56
N ILE A 113 1.86 -8.40 -4.92
CA ILE A 113 2.76 -9.36 -5.58
C ILE A 113 1.98 -10.60 -6.03
N ILE A 114 1.11 -11.14 -5.17
CA ILE A 114 0.28 -12.30 -5.54
C ILE A 114 -0.66 -11.94 -6.69
N ALA A 115 -1.29 -10.77 -6.66
CA ALA A 115 -2.13 -10.30 -7.76
C ALA A 115 -1.37 -10.25 -9.10
N LEU A 116 -0.15 -9.68 -9.10
CA LEU A 116 0.70 -9.59 -10.29
C LEU A 116 1.11 -10.96 -10.83
N VAL A 117 1.55 -11.86 -9.94
CA VAL A 117 1.95 -13.21 -10.34
C VAL A 117 0.76 -13.97 -10.94
N LEU A 118 -0.40 -13.95 -10.27
CA LEU A 118 -1.59 -14.62 -10.77
C LEU A 118 -2.08 -14.04 -12.09
N ALA A 119 -1.99 -12.72 -12.29
CA ALA A 119 -2.35 -12.09 -13.55
C ALA A 119 -1.40 -12.43 -14.70
N ALA A 120 -0.14 -12.74 -14.40
CA ALA A 120 0.86 -13.09 -15.40
C ALA A 120 0.80 -14.57 -15.83
N VAL A 121 0.28 -15.45 -14.96
CA VAL A 121 0.34 -16.92 -15.17
C VAL A 121 -1.02 -17.60 -15.36
N LEU A 122 -2.13 -16.89 -15.11
CA LEU A 122 -3.51 -17.38 -15.27
C LEU A 122 -4.35 -16.44 -16.14
#